data_AF-A0A1Q3VAI5-F1
#
_entry.id   AF-A0A1Q3VAI5-F1
#
_cell.length_a   1.000
_cell.length_b   1.000
_cell.length_c   1.000
_cell.angle_alpha   90.00
_cell.angle_beta   90.00
_cell.angle_gamma   90.00
#
_symmetry.space_group_name_H-M   'P 1'
#
loop_
_entity.id
_entity.type
_entity.pdbx_description
1 polymer ?
#
loop_
_entity_poly.entity_id
_entity_poly.type
_entity_poly.pdbx_seq_one_letter_code
_entity_poly.pdbx_strand_id
1 'polypeptide(L)'
;MKIDSPLPGTEPPRDCRRCPRLVGLRAACRAEHPDWWNAPVYAFGDPDAWLAIAGLAPGKHGANRTGRPFTGDYAGDLLFETLAAFGLSRGVYDGRIDDGLRLDGTIIVNSVKCLPPQNKPTPAEIATCRPYFEGQLAALPQVRVLIALGRIAHDAAVRAVGGRLAAYRFAHGAVHRLPDGRHLVDSYHCSRYNTNTGRLTPAMFADVFRTAVAFRDQTSGRNSSTTAR
;
A
#
# COMPACT_ATOMS: atom_id res chain seq x y z
N MET A 1 7.94 15.91 -14.11
CA MET A 1 7.10 14.71 -13.91
C MET A 1 5.78 15.13 -13.28
N LYS A 2 4.65 14.80 -13.91
CA LYS A 2 3.29 15.02 -13.37
C LYS A 2 2.66 13.64 -13.14
N ILE A 3 2.11 13.43 -11.95
CA ILE A 3 1.43 12.19 -11.55
C ILE A 3 0.09 12.62 -11.00
N ASP A 4 -0.98 12.12 -11.59
CA ASP A 4 -2.33 12.33 -11.10
C ASP A 4 -2.67 11.24 -10.09
N SER A 5 -3.29 11.61 -8.97
CA SER A 5 -3.72 10.64 -7.98
C SER A 5 -5.07 10.02 -8.38
N PRO A 6 -5.25 8.71 -8.20
CA PRO A 6 -6.56 8.08 -8.34
C PRO A 6 -7.56 8.52 -7.25
N LEU A 7 -7.08 9.11 -6.15
CA LEU A 7 -7.89 9.54 -5.01
C LEU A 7 -7.74 11.06 -4.76
N PRO A 8 -8.23 11.91 -5.67
CA PRO A 8 -8.07 13.36 -5.57
C PRO A 8 -8.64 13.91 -4.25
N GLY A 9 -7.94 14.87 -3.66
CA GLY A 9 -8.33 15.49 -2.38
C GLY A 9 -7.88 14.74 -1.12
N THR A 10 -7.41 13.50 -1.25
CA THR A 10 -6.91 12.70 -0.11
C THR A 10 -5.39 12.72 0.05
N GLU A 11 -4.68 13.21 -0.96
CA GLU A 11 -3.22 13.22 -0.99
C GLU A 11 -2.63 14.42 -0.25
N PRO A 12 -1.45 14.26 0.37
CA PRO A 12 -0.66 15.42 0.78
C PRO A 12 -0.27 16.27 -0.45
N PRO A 13 -0.20 17.60 -0.30
CA PRO A 13 0.31 18.45 -1.37
C PRO A 13 1.77 18.09 -1.67
N ARG A 14 2.20 18.30 -2.93
CA ARG A 14 3.55 17.93 -3.40
C ARG A 14 4.69 18.52 -2.55
N ASP A 15 4.46 19.68 -1.95
CA ASP A 15 5.40 20.40 -1.09
C ASP A 15 5.08 20.29 0.40
N CYS A 16 4.21 19.37 0.82
CA CYS A 16 3.79 19.14 2.21
C CYS A 16 4.98 19.25 3.19
N ARG A 17 4.81 20.07 4.24
CA ARG A 17 5.87 20.45 5.18
C ARG A 17 5.69 19.88 6.59
N ARG A 18 4.72 18.99 6.80
CA ARG A 18 4.29 18.56 8.14
C ARG A 18 5.33 17.73 8.92
N CYS A 19 6.29 17.10 8.24
CA CYS A 19 7.31 16.25 8.86
C CYS A 19 8.73 16.81 8.62
N PRO A 20 9.31 17.63 9.52
CA PRO A 20 10.57 18.33 9.27
C PRO A 20 11.74 17.42 8.84
N ARG A 21 11.91 16.25 9.47
CA ARG A 21 12.98 15.29 9.13
C ARG A 21 12.80 14.72 7.72
N LEU A 22 11.58 14.37 7.32
CA LEU A 22 11.27 13.89 5.97
C LEU A 22 11.43 14.99 4.92
N VAL A 23 11.06 16.23 5.28
CA VAL A 23 11.24 17.40 4.41
C VAL A 23 12.71 17.69 4.18
N GLY A 24 13.55 17.61 5.23
CA GLY A 24 14.99 17.77 5.14
C GLY A 24 15.63 16.73 4.20
N LEU A 25 15.27 15.45 4.36
CA LEU A 25 15.75 14.40 3.46
C LEU A 25 15.27 14.63 2.02
N ARG A 26 14.00 15.00 1.83
CA ARG A 26 13.45 15.30 0.51
C ARG A 26 14.18 16.48 -0.15
N ALA A 27 14.54 17.52 0.60
CA ALA A 27 15.33 18.64 0.09
C ALA A 27 16.73 18.21 -0.33
N ALA A 28 17.40 17.38 0.46
CA ALA A 28 18.69 16.79 0.08
C ALA A 28 18.57 15.95 -1.20
N CYS A 29 17.55 15.10 -1.33
CA CYS A 29 17.33 14.33 -2.56
C CYS A 29 16.98 15.20 -3.77
N ARG A 30 16.34 16.36 -3.59
CA ARG A 30 16.11 17.32 -4.69
C ARG A 30 17.40 17.98 -5.16
N ALA A 31 18.34 18.23 -4.25
CA ALA A 31 19.65 18.76 -4.59
C ALA A 31 20.52 17.69 -5.29
N GLU A 32 20.48 16.45 -4.79
CA GLU A 32 21.23 15.32 -5.34
C GLU A 32 20.66 14.84 -6.70
N HIS A 33 19.34 14.82 -6.84
CA HIS A 33 18.62 14.27 -7.99
C HIS A 33 17.42 15.18 -8.38
N PRO A 34 17.66 16.31 -9.06
CA PRO A 34 16.62 17.30 -9.35
C PRO A 34 15.51 16.80 -10.29
N ASP A 35 15.79 15.77 -11.08
CA ASP A 35 14.90 15.14 -12.06
C ASP A 35 13.95 14.10 -11.45
N TRP A 36 14.22 13.63 -10.22
CA TRP A 36 13.40 12.65 -9.51
C TRP A 36 12.09 13.23 -8.97
N TRP A 37 11.12 12.35 -8.65
CA TRP A 37 9.83 12.75 -8.09
C TRP A 37 9.96 13.62 -6.83
N ASN A 38 10.74 13.16 -5.84
CA ASN A 38 11.11 13.87 -4.62
C ASN A 38 9.95 14.64 -3.97
N ALA A 39 8.84 13.95 -3.77
CA ALA A 39 7.59 14.48 -3.21
C ALA A 39 6.87 13.36 -2.45
N PRO A 40 5.82 13.68 -1.67
CA PRO A 40 4.94 12.64 -1.18
C PRO A 40 4.47 11.76 -2.33
N VAL A 41 4.49 10.44 -2.15
CA VAL A 41 4.07 9.47 -3.14
C VAL A 41 2.58 9.20 -2.96
N TYR A 42 1.82 9.38 -4.03
CA TYR A 42 0.38 9.21 -4.05
C TYR A 42 -0.02 7.73 -4.05
N ALA A 43 -1.32 7.48 -3.85
CA ALA A 43 -1.89 6.17 -4.12
C ALA A 43 -1.68 5.77 -5.59
N PHE A 44 -1.66 4.46 -5.87
CA PHE A 44 -1.61 3.94 -7.22
C PHE A 44 -2.56 2.76 -7.37
N GLY A 45 -3.38 2.79 -8.42
CA GLY A 45 -4.29 1.71 -8.76
C GLY A 45 -5.71 2.19 -9.01
N ASP A 46 -6.64 1.27 -8.82
CA ASP A 46 -8.05 1.43 -9.14
C ASP A 46 -8.80 2.19 -8.03
N PRO A 47 -9.44 3.35 -8.29
CA PRO A 47 -10.26 4.04 -7.29
C PRO A 47 -11.51 3.25 -6.85
N ASP A 48 -11.95 2.26 -7.64
CA ASP A 48 -13.08 1.38 -7.31
C ASP A 48 -12.62 0.02 -6.77
N ALA A 49 -11.36 -0.07 -6.30
CA ALA A 49 -10.75 -1.31 -5.82
C ALA A 49 -11.56 -2.00 -4.71
N TRP A 50 -11.65 -3.33 -4.79
CA TRP A 50 -12.13 -4.19 -3.71
C TRP A 50 -11.00 -4.60 -2.75
N LEU A 51 -9.74 -4.54 -3.23
CA LEU A 51 -8.52 -4.87 -2.49
C LEU A 51 -7.64 -3.62 -2.30
N ALA A 52 -7.31 -3.29 -1.05
CA ALA A 52 -6.29 -2.28 -0.75
C ALA A 52 -5.01 -2.92 -0.21
N ILE A 53 -3.85 -2.46 -0.68
CA ILE A 53 -2.54 -2.86 -0.18
C ILE A 53 -1.97 -1.69 0.61
N ALA A 54 -1.81 -1.88 1.92
CA ALA A 54 -1.19 -0.93 2.79
C ALA A 54 0.33 -1.18 2.85
N GLY A 55 1.11 -0.22 2.34
CA GLY A 55 2.57 -0.23 2.45
C GLY A 55 3.09 0.66 3.59
N LEU A 56 4.40 0.61 3.84
CA LEU A 56 5.06 1.36 4.91
C LEU A 56 5.36 2.81 4.48
N ALA A 57 6.30 2.99 3.55
CA ALA A 57 6.71 4.29 3.01
C ALA A 57 7.51 4.11 1.71
N PRO A 58 7.73 5.18 0.92
CA PRO A 58 8.61 5.17 -0.24
C PRO A 58 10.06 4.78 0.08
N GLY A 59 10.69 4.00 -0.80
CA GLY A 59 12.14 3.78 -0.82
C GLY A 59 12.89 4.83 -1.69
N LYS A 60 14.18 5.08 -1.41
CA LYS A 60 14.98 6.14 -2.07
C LYS A 60 15.03 5.96 -3.59
N HIS A 61 15.44 4.79 -4.05
CA HIS A 61 15.60 4.47 -5.47
C HIS A 61 14.32 3.94 -6.13
N GLY A 62 13.33 3.58 -5.32
CA GLY A 62 12.00 3.21 -5.79
C GLY A 62 11.09 4.44 -5.89
N ALA A 63 10.01 4.44 -5.11
CA ALA A 63 8.95 5.43 -5.23
C ALA A 63 9.36 6.89 -4.97
N ASN A 64 10.44 7.17 -4.22
CA ASN A 64 10.94 8.55 -4.11
C ASN A 64 11.55 9.07 -5.42
N ARG A 65 12.15 8.18 -6.22
CA ARG A 65 12.65 8.46 -7.56
C ARG A 65 11.50 8.49 -8.57
N THR A 66 10.69 7.44 -8.59
CA THR A 66 9.72 7.18 -9.66
C THR A 66 8.37 7.85 -9.44
N GLY A 67 8.00 8.15 -8.19
CA GLY A 67 6.72 8.72 -7.82
C GLY A 67 5.54 7.75 -7.79
N ARG A 68 5.76 6.47 -8.13
CA ARG A 68 4.75 5.40 -8.04
C ARG A 68 5.12 4.41 -6.92
N PRO A 69 4.21 4.05 -6.00
CA PRO A 69 4.45 3.05 -4.97
C PRO A 69 5.10 1.78 -5.52
N PHE A 70 6.06 1.25 -4.76
CA PHE A 70 6.78 0.00 -5.08
C PHE A 70 7.45 -0.01 -6.47
N THR A 71 7.65 1.12 -7.15
CA THR A 71 8.20 1.12 -8.52
C THR A 71 9.65 1.54 -8.53
N GLY A 72 10.51 0.74 -9.15
CA GLY A 72 11.93 1.03 -9.34
C GLY A 72 12.84 0.53 -8.22
N ASP A 73 12.32 -0.28 -7.30
CA ASP A 73 13.10 -1.06 -6.34
C ASP A 73 12.60 -2.51 -6.30
N TYR A 74 13.39 -3.39 -5.67
CA TYR A 74 13.14 -4.83 -5.62
C TYR A 74 11.80 -5.23 -5.00
N ALA A 75 11.24 -4.40 -4.11
CA ALA A 75 9.96 -4.73 -3.49
C ALA A 75 8.81 -4.72 -4.52
N GLY A 76 8.97 -3.95 -5.59
CA GLY A 76 8.08 -3.93 -6.75
C GLY A 76 8.03 -5.21 -7.53
N ASP A 77 9.19 -5.82 -7.79
CA ASP A 77 9.30 -6.99 -8.67
C ASP A 77 8.39 -8.11 -8.16
N LEU A 78 8.58 -8.51 -6.89
CA LEU A 78 7.74 -9.55 -6.27
C LEU A 78 6.27 -9.12 -6.16
N LEU A 79 6.00 -7.85 -5.81
CA LEU A 79 4.62 -7.37 -5.63
C LEU A 79 3.84 -7.40 -6.94
N PHE A 80 4.36 -6.80 -8.00
CA PHE A 80 3.66 -6.66 -9.27
C PHE A 80 3.61 -7.96 -10.06
N GLU A 81 4.63 -8.82 -9.94
CA GLU A 81 4.57 -10.20 -10.47
C GLU A 81 3.44 -10.99 -9.80
N THR A 82 3.33 -10.89 -8.46
CA THR A 82 2.25 -11.56 -7.72
C THR A 82 0.89 -11.00 -8.12
N LEU A 83 0.74 -9.67 -8.23
CA LEU A 83 -0.51 -9.05 -8.68
C LEU A 83 -0.93 -9.54 -10.07
N ALA A 84 0.02 -9.66 -11.01
CA ALA A 84 -0.26 -10.18 -12.35
C ALA A 84 -0.72 -11.64 -12.29
N ALA A 85 -0.06 -12.48 -11.48
CA ALA A 85 -0.41 -13.89 -11.31
C ALA A 85 -1.83 -14.13 -10.76
N PHE A 86 -2.37 -13.17 -9.99
CA PHE A 86 -3.73 -13.21 -9.46
C PHE A 86 -4.75 -12.41 -10.30
N GLY A 87 -4.36 -11.90 -11.47
CA GLY A 87 -5.24 -11.11 -12.34
C GLY A 87 -5.64 -9.75 -11.75
N LEU A 88 -4.78 -9.16 -10.91
CA LEU A 88 -5.00 -7.89 -10.21
C LEU A 88 -4.26 -6.71 -10.86
N SER A 89 -3.64 -6.96 -12.01
CA SER A 89 -2.98 -5.94 -12.82
C SER A 89 -3.11 -6.24 -14.31
N ARG A 90 -2.91 -5.21 -15.12
CA ARG A 90 -2.84 -5.26 -16.58
C ARG A 90 -1.59 -4.51 -17.06
N GLY A 91 -1.03 -4.91 -18.19
CA GLY A 91 0.24 -4.39 -18.70
C GLY A 91 1.45 -5.14 -18.13
N VAL A 92 2.65 -4.60 -18.38
CA VAL A 92 3.91 -5.22 -17.95
C VAL A 92 4.64 -4.24 -17.02
N TYR A 93 5.01 -4.71 -15.84
CA TYR A 93 5.83 -3.93 -14.93
C TYR A 93 7.29 -3.92 -15.40
N ASP A 94 7.88 -2.73 -15.54
CA ASP A 94 9.27 -2.52 -16.01
C ASP A 94 10.03 -1.54 -15.08
N GLY A 95 9.56 -1.33 -13.85
CA GLY A 95 10.23 -0.45 -12.88
C GLY A 95 10.24 1.04 -13.25
N ARG A 96 9.46 1.43 -14.26
CA ARG A 96 9.31 2.81 -14.77
C ARG A 96 7.86 3.28 -14.65
N ILE A 97 7.64 4.58 -14.57
CA ILE A 97 6.29 5.13 -14.40
C ILE A 97 5.42 5.01 -15.66
N ASP A 98 6.04 4.94 -16.83
CA ASP A 98 5.42 4.91 -18.16
C ASP A 98 5.36 3.50 -18.77
N ASP A 99 5.56 2.46 -17.95
CA ASP A 99 5.56 1.05 -18.39
C ASP A 99 4.17 0.48 -18.77
N GLY A 100 3.11 1.29 -18.64
CA GLY A 100 1.75 0.89 -18.97
C GLY A 100 1.08 -0.01 -17.93
N LEU A 101 1.74 -0.31 -16.80
CA LEU A 101 1.15 -1.06 -15.70
C LEU A 101 -0.08 -0.31 -15.14
N ARG A 102 -1.17 -1.03 -14.99
CA ARG A 102 -2.39 -0.59 -14.29
C ARG A 102 -2.81 -1.68 -13.30
N LEU A 103 -3.37 -1.28 -12.16
CA LEU A 103 -4.01 -2.23 -11.25
C LEU A 103 -5.50 -2.35 -11.57
N ASP A 104 -6.06 -3.53 -11.34
CA ASP A 104 -7.45 -3.87 -11.66
C ASP A 104 -8.11 -4.44 -10.40
N GLY A 105 -9.12 -3.73 -9.87
CA GLY A 105 -9.74 -4.06 -8.59
C GLY A 105 -8.82 -3.92 -7.37
N THR A 106 -7.63 -3.34 -7.54
CA THR A 106 -6.60 -3.22 -6.49
C THR A 106 -6.03 -1.81 -6.43
N ILE A 107 -5.74 -1.33 -5.22
CA ILE A 107 -5.07 -0.04 -4.99
C ILE A 107 -3.99 -0.14 -3.92
N ILE A 108 -2.90 0.60 -4.07
CA ILE A 108 -1.80 0.68 -3.11
C ILE A 108 -1.83 2.02 -2.40
N VAL A 109 -1.83 1.99 -1.06
CA VAL A 109 -1.84 3.17 -0.17
C VAL A 109 -0.76 3.05 0.91
N ASN A 110 0.26 3.90 0.88
CA ASN A 110 1.32 3.86 1.90
C ASN A 110 0.94 4.58 3.20
N SER A 111 1.33 4.04 4.35
CA SER A 111 1.05 4.62 5.67
C SER A 111 1.77 5.96 5.87
N VAL A 112 3.02 6.05 5.41
CA VAL A 112 3.82 7.28 5.38
C VAL A 112 4.08 7.66 3.93
N LYS A 113 3.85 8.93 3.60
CA LYS A 113 3.82 9.39 2.20
C LYS A 113 5.19 9.81 1.64
N CYS A 114 6.15 10.12 2.50
CA CYS A 114 7.49 10.56 2.09
C CYS A 114 8.55 9.52 2.48
N LEU A 115 9.66 9.50 1.75
CA LEU A 115 10.85 8.72 2.08
C LEU A 115 11.36 9.05 3.50
N PRO A 116 11.40 8.08 4.42
CA PRO A 116 12.07 8.25 5.71
C PRO A 116 13.54 7.84 5.62
N PRO A 117 14.45 8.53 6.33
CA PRO A 117 15.83 8.07 6.49
C PRO A 117 15.90 6.61 6.91
N GLN A 118 16.78 5.84 6.25
CA GLN A 118 16.97 4.40 6.46
C GLN A 118 15.69 3.55 6.28
N ASN A 119 14.67 4.07 5.58
CA ASN A 119 13.35 3.46 5.45
C ASN A 119 12.64 3.21 6.80
N LYS A 120 12.96 4.03 7.81
CA LYS A 120 12.42 3.94 9.18
C LYS A 120 11.71 5.23 9.56
N PRO A 121 10.38 5.33 9.42
CA PRO A 121 9.64 6.46 9.92
C PRO A 121 9.55 6.42 11.45
N THR A 122 9.46 7.59 12.07
CA THR A 122 9.24 7.71 13.51
C THR A 122 7.74 7.59 13.84
N PRO A 123 7.37 7.29 15.10
CA PRO A 123 5.97 7.31 15.51
C PRO A 123 5.27 8.66 15.24
N ALA A 124 5.97 9.78 15.41
CA ALA A 124 5.44 11.11 15.13
C ALA A 124 5.17 11.33 13.63
N GLU A 125 6.03 10.84 12.74
CA GLU A 125 5.82 10.92 11.29
C GLU A 125 4.67 10.04 10.82
N ILE A 126 4.55 8.83 11.39
CA ILE A 126 3.40 7.94 11.15
C ILE A 126 2.12 8.65 11.58
N ALA A 127 2.11 9.23 12.78
CA ALA A 127 0.96 9.97 13.29
C ALA A 127 0.59 11.18 12.42
N THR A 128 1.59 11.89 11.92
CA THR A 128 1.42 13.07 11.06
C THR A 128 0.88 12.71 9.68
N CYS A 129 1.28 11.56 9.12
CA CYS A 129 0.76 11.07 7.83
C CYS A 129 -0.60 10.37 7.95
N ARG A 130 -0.99 9.93 9.16
CA ARG A 130 -2.21 9.16 9.42
C ARG A 130 -3.48 9.77 8.77
N PRO A 131 -3.75 11.09 8.87
CA PRO A 131 -4.97 11.64 8.27
C PRO A 131 -5.07 11.45 6.75
N TYR A 132 -3.93 11.41 6.04
CA TYR A 132 -3.93 11.13 4.59
C TYR A 132 -4.23 9.66 4.31
N PHE A 133 -3.68 8.75 5.12
CA PHE A 133 -3.97 7.32 5.00
C PHE A 133 -5.44 7.01 5.33
N GLU A 134 -5.98 7.60 6.40
CA GLU A 134 -7.40 7.50 6.77
C GLU A 134 -8.30 8.07 5.69
N GLY A 135 -8.00 9.27 5.17
CA GLY A 135 -8.75 9.90 4.09
C GLY A 135 -8.78 9.06 2.82
N GLN A 136 -7.64 8.45 2.45
CA GLN A 136 -7.58 7.51 1.32
C GLN A 136 -8.45 6.26 1.55
N LEU A 137 -8.38 5.65 2.73
CA LEU A 137 -9.21 4.46 3.02
C LEU A 137 -10.70 4.79 3.10
N ALA A 138 -11.07 6.00 3.53
CA ALA A 138 -12.45 6.48 3.53
C ALA A 138 -12.97 6.75 2.11
N ALA A 139 -12.09 7.19 1.20
CA ALA A 139 -12.42 7.40 -0.21
C ALA A 139 -12.53 6.10 -1.03
N LEU A 140 -12.38 4.94 -0.39
CA LEU A 140 -12.40 3.62 -1.02
C LEU A 140 -13.55 2.75 -0.47
N PRO A 141 -14.83 3.09 -0.77
CA PRO A 141 -15.99 2.43 -0.19
C PRO A 141 -16.17 0.97 -0.67
N GLN A 142 -15.55 0.58 -1.78
CA GLN A 142 -15.64 -0.78 -2.33
C GLN A 142 -14.61 -1.75 -1.72
N VAL A 143 -13.63 -1.25 -0.99
CA VAL A 143 -12.63 -2.11 -0.35
C VAL A 143 -13.30 -3.03 0.66
N ARG A 144 -13.06 -4.33 0.51
CA ARG A 144 -13.50 -5.39 1.43
C ARG A 144 -12.33 -6.04 2.15
N VAL A 145 -11.16 -6.03 1.51
CA VAL A 145 -9.94 -6.66 2.03
C VAL A 145 -8.79 -5.66 1.99
N LEU A 146 -8.03 -5.60 3.07
CA LEU A 146 -6.75 -4.93 3.15
C LEU A 146 -5.64 -5.97 3.29
N ILE A 147 -4.53 -5.78 2.58
CA ILE A 147 -3.27 -6.49 2.85
C ILE A 147 -2.30 -5.50 3.49
N ALA A 148 -1.80 -5.79 4.69
CA ALA A 148 -0.78 -4.98 5.34
C ALA A 148 0.62 -5.56 5.13
N LEU A 149 1.48 -4.78 4.48
CA LEU A 149 2.88 -5.14 4.23
C LEU A 149 3.78 -4.67 5.39
N GLY A 150 3.82 -5.48 6.45
CA GLY A 150 4.61 -5.26 7.65
C GLY A 150 3.84 -4.56 8.78
N ARG A 151 4.44 -4.59 9.98
CA ARG A 151 3.79 -4.12 11.22
C ARG A 151 3.31 -2.67 11.16
N ILE A 152 4.07 -1.75 10.57
CA ILE A 152 3.66 -0.33 10.51
C ILE A 152 2.40 -0.15 9.66
N ALA A 153 2.29 -0.88 8.55
CA ALA A 153 1.10 -0.84 7.70
C ALA A 153 -0.11 -1.49 8.38
N HIS A 154 0.11 -2.61 9.07
CA HIS A 154 -0.91 -3.26 9.90
C HIS A 154 -1.45 -2.30 10.97
N ASP A 155 -0.54 -1.70 11.73
CA ASP A 155 -0.85 -0.74 12.79
C ASP A 155 -1.64 0.47 12.27
N ALA A 156 -1.31 0.94 11.06
CA ALA A 156 -2.02 2.05 10.42
C ALA A 156 -3.43 1.64 9.99
N ALA A 157 -3.58 0.47 9.36
CA ALA A 157 -4.87 -0.09 8.94
C ALA A 157 -5.81 -0.30 10.14
N VAL A 158 -5.33 -0.92 11.22
CA VAL A 158 -6.13 -1.16 12.44
C VAL A 158 -6.58 0.16 13.07
N ARG A 159 -5.68 1.15 13.18
CA ARG A 159 -6.02 2.45 13.78
C ARG A 159 -7.00 3.25 12.93
N ALA A 160 -6.87 3.18 11.60
CA ALA A 160 -7.71 3.94 10.67
C ALA A 160 -9.21 3.60 10.78
N VAL A 161 -9.51 2.45 11.36
CA VAL A 161 -10.88 1.94 11.55
C VAL A 161 -11.27 1.86 13.03
N GLY A 162 -10.53 2.55 13.91
CA GLY A 162 -10.82 2.61 15.35
C GLY A 162 -10.44 1.36 16.15
N GLY A 163 -9.69 0.43 15.56
CA GLY A 163 -9.26 -0.80 16.22
C GLY A 163 -8.18 -0.58 17.29
N ARG A 164 -8.22 -1.37 18.36
CA ARG A 164 -7.19 -1.39 19.41
C ARG A 164 -6.12 -2.40 19.06
N LEU A 165 -4.87 -1.98 18.82
CA LEU A 165 -3.78 -2.86 18.39
C LEU A 165 -3.60 -4.14 19.23
N ALA A 166 -3.87 -4.08 20.54
CA ALA A 166 -3.76 -5.25 21.41
C ALA A 166 -4.70 -6.41 20.98
N ALA A 167 -5.82 -6.11 20.33
CA ALA A 167 -6.76 -7.11 19.80
C ALA A 167 -6.37 -7.63 18.40
N TYR A 168 -5.41 -7.00 17.74
CA TYR A 168 -5.01 -7.27 16.37
C TYR A 168 -3.50 -7.49 16.35
N ARG A 169 -3.05 -8.69 16.72
CA ARG A 169 -1.61 -8.98 16.77
C ARG A 169 -1.09 -9.26 15.36
N PHE A 170 -0.15 -8.45 14.91
CA PHE A 170 0.55 -8.70 13.63
C PHE A 170 1.29 -10.05 13.61
N ALA A 171 1.00 -10.86 12.59
CA ALA A 171 1.78 -12.04 12.21
C ALA A 171 1.58 -12.32 10.71
N HIS A 172 2.61 -12.76 9.99
CA HIS A 172 2.45 -13.08 8.57
C HIS A 172 1.41 -14.19 8.37
N GLY A 173 0.49 -13.99 7.42
CA GLY A 173 -0.64 -14.87 7.15
C GLY A 173 -1.82 -14.71 8.11
N ALA A 174 -1.71 -13.88 9.15
CA ALA A 174 -2.84 -13.62 10.04
C ALA A 174 -3.96 -12.89 9.31
N VAL A 175 -5.20 -13.28 9.62
CA VAL A 175 -6.41 -12.63 9.12
C VAL A 175 -7.18 -12.08 10.29
N HIS A 176 -7.53 -10.80 10.20
CA HIS A 176 -8.33 -10.11 11.21
C HIS A 176 -9.62 -9.61 10.60
N ARG A 177 -10.71 -9.63 11.37
CA ARG A 177 -11.93 -8.90 11.05
C ARG A 177 -11.91 -7.55 11.75
N LEU A 178 -11.84 -6.48 10.98
CA LEU A 178 -11.77 -5.12 11.48
C LEU A 178 -13.13 -4.64 12.01
N PRO A 179 -13.15 -3.59 12.86
CA PRO A 179 -14.40 -3.05 13.43
C PRO A 179 -15.43 -2.60 12.40
N ASP A 180 -14.97 -2.13 11.24
CA ASP A 180 -15.82 -1.69 10.12
C ASP A 180 -16.24 -2.85 9.19
N GLY A 181 -15.93 -4.09 9.56
CA GLY A 181 -16.32 -5.30 8.85
C GLY A 181 -15.36 -5.74 7.75
N ARG A 182 -14.36 -4.93 7.38
CA ARG A 182 -13.34 -5.33 6.38
C ARG A 182 -12.41 -6.42 6.94
N HIS A 183 -11.81 -7.19 6.05
CA HIS A 183 -10.76 -8.14 6.42
C HIS A 183 -9.38 -7.49 6.29
N LEU A 184 -8.49 -7.74 7.25
CA LEU A 184 -7.08 -7.38 7.19
C LEU A 184 -6.23 -8.64 7.14
N VAL A 185 -5.47 -8.83 6.08
CA VAL A 185 -4.51 -9.92 5.92
C VAL A 185 -3.10 -9.36 6.10
N ASP A 186 -2.36 -9.96 7.03
CA ASP A 186 -1.02 -9.52 7.37
C ASP A 186 0.03 -10.22 6.51
N SER A 187 1.03 -9.47 6.07
CA SER A 187 2.22 -10.04 5.45
C SER A 187 3.49 -9.41 6.00
N TYR A 188 4.58 -10.17 6.01
CA TYR A 188 5.89 -9.52 6.07
C TYR A 188 6.08 -8.66 4.82
N HIS A 189 6.85 -7.58 4.96
CA HIS A 189 7.12 -6.71 3.81
C HIS A 189 7.91 -7.47 2.74
N CYS A 190 7.57 -7.30 1.46
CA CYS A 190 8.27 -7.87 0.30
C CYS A 190 9.65 -7.22 0.02
N SER A 191 10.35 -6.75 1.07
CA SER A 191 11.66 -6.12 0.89
C SER A 191 12.70 -7.16 0.50
N ARG A 192 13.74 -6.72 -0.23
CA ARG A 192 14.90 -7.56 -0.57
C ARG A 192 15.53 -8.23 0.64
N TYR A 193 15.53 -7.56 1.79
CA TYR A 193 16.04 -8.14 3.03
C TYR A 193 15.23 -9.35 3.48
N ASN A 194 13.88 -9.25 3.48
CA ASN A 194 13.03 -10.36 3.92
C ASN A 194 13.05 -11.53 2.92
N THR A 195 13.17 -11.25 1.63
CA THR A 195 13.25 -12.31 0.61
C THR A 195 14.60 -13.00 0.61
N ASN A 196 15.72 -12.26 0.66
CA ASN A 196 17.06 -12.85 0.69
C ASN A 196 17.33 -13.66 1.95
N THR A 197 16.74 -13.29 3.09
CA THR A 197 16.90 -14.02 4.36
C THR A 197 15.94 -15.21 4.51
N GLY A 198 15.05 -15.43 3.53
CA GLY A 198 14.02 -16.47 3.61
C GLY A 198 12.90 -16.18 4.62
N ARG A 199 12.91 -15.01 5.27
CA ARG A 199 11.83 -14.58 6.18
C ARG A 199 10.48 -14.47 5.45
N LEU A 200 10.52 -14.16 4.16
CA LEU A 200 9.37 -14.21 3.27
C LEU A 200 9.79 -14.87 1.96
N THR A 201 9.14 -15.95 1.56
CA THR A 201 9.32 -16.55 0.23
C THR A 201 8.25 -16.06 -0.74
N PRO A 202 8.47 -16.16 -2.07
CA PRO A 202 7.43 -15.86 -3.06
C PRO A 202 6.15 -16.68 -2.84
N ALA A 203 6.27 -17.96 -2.47
CA ALA A 203 5.12 -18.82 -2.18
C ALA A 203 4.31 -18.31 -0.98
N MET A 204 4.97 -17.99 0.13
CA MET A 204 4.35 -17.38 1.31
C MET A 204 3.65 -16.06 0.97
N PHE A 205 4.26 -15.26 0.09
CA PHE A 205 3.67 -14.01 -0.35
C PHE A 205 2.43 -14.25 -1.22
N ALA A 206 2.49 -15.19 -2.17
CA ALA A 206 1.34 -15.59 -2.99
C ALA A 206 0.18 -16.14 -2.13
N ASP A 207 0.46 -16.86 -1.04
CA ASP A 207 -0.56 -17.37 -0.13
C ASP A 207 -1.41 -16.25 0.49
N VAL A 208 -0.80 -15.11 0.84
CA VAL A 208 -1.50 -13.91 1.34
C VAL A 208 -2.53 -13.40 0.31
N PHE A 209 -2.15 -13.35 -0.97
CA PHE A 209 -3.05 -12.91 -2.05
C PHE A 209 -4.15 -13.93 -2.31
N ARG A 210 -3.84 -15.23 -2.24
CA ARG A 210 -4.85 -16.29 -2.34
C ARG A 210 -5.90 -16.16 -1.24
N THR A 211 -5.48 -15.89 0.00
CA THR A 211 -6.38 -15.61 1.11
C THR A 211 -7.25 -14.38 0.84
N ALA A 212 -6.66 -13.28 0.35
CA ALA A 212 -7.42 -12.07 0.03
C ALA A 212 -8.48 -12.29 -1.06
N VAL A 213 -8.13 -13.01 -2.13
CA VAL A 213 -9.07 -13.36 -3.21
C VAL A 213 -10.20 -14.26 -2.71
N ALA A 214 -9.91 -15.22 -1.83
CA ALA A 214 -10.95 -16.08 -1.24
C ALA A 214 -12.01 -15.29 -0.46
N PHE A 215 -11.66 -14.14 0.15
CA PHE A 215 -12.63 -13.27 0.83
C PHE A 215 -13.48 -12.45 -0.15
N ARG A 216 -12.96 -12.05 -1.31
CA ARG A 216 -13.75 -11.38 -2.36
C ARG A 216 -14.94 -12.24 -2.77
N ASP A 217 -14.68 -13.51 -3.03
CA ASP A 217 -15.66 -14.42 -3.62
C ASP A 217 -16.78 -14.77 -2.60
N GLN A 218 -16.46 -14.80 -1.31
CA GLN A 218 -17.44 -14.97 -0.22
C GLN A 218 -18.42 -13.79 -0.07
N THR A 219 -17.96 -12.57 -0.38
CA THR A 219 -18.82 -11.37 -0.32
C THR A 219 -19.69 -11.19 -1.56
N SER A 220 -19.25 -11.72 -2.70
CA SER A 220 -19.99 -11.65 -3.97
C SER A 220 -21.14 -12.65 -4.04
N GLY A 221 -21.06 -13.76 -3.30
CA GLY A 221 -22.09 -14.82 -3.27
C GLY A 221 -23.29 -14.59 -2.35
N ARG A 222 -23.35 -13.48 -1.60
CA ARG A 222 -24.46 -13.22 -0.64
C ARG A 222 -25.68 -12.49 -1.22
N ASN A 223 -25.70 -12.17 -2.52
CA ASN A 223 -26.84 -11.51 -3.19
C ASN A 223 -27.67 -12.42 -4.11
N SER A 224 -27.53 -13.76 -4.03
CA SER A 224 -28.40 -14.68 -4.78
C SER A 224 -29.36 -15.49 -3.88
N SER A 225 -30.27 -14.78 -3.22
CA SER A 225 -31.57 -15.29 -2.75
C SER A 225 -32.45 -14.04 -2.49
N THR A 226 -33.70 -13.88 -2.93
CA THR A 226 -34.76 -14.84 -3.25
C THR A 226 -35.87 -14.03 -3.94
N THR A 227 -36.40 -14.46 -5.09
CA THR A 227 -37.83 -14.28 -5.36
C THR A 227 -38.33 -15.51 -6.09
N ALA A 228 -38.71 -16.52 -5.31
CA ALA A 228 -39.69 -17.51 -5.73
C ALA A 228 -41.05 -17.01 -5.23
N ARG A 229 -41.93 -16.67 -6.17
CA ARG A 229 -43.38 -16.78 -6.05
C ARG A 229 -43.93 -17.11 -7.42
#